data_AF-A0A7C4YBW8-F1
#
_entry.id   AF-A0A7C4YBW8-F1
#
_cell.length_a   1.000
_cell.length_b   1.000
_cell.length_c   1.000
_cell.angle_alpha   90.00
_cell.angle_beta   90.00
_cell.angle_gamma   90.00
#
_symmetry.space_group_name_H-M   'P 1'
#
loop_
_entity.id
_entity.type
_entity.pdbx_description
1 polymer ?
#
loop_
_entity_poly.entity_id
_entity_poly.type
_entity_poly.pdbx_seq_one_letter_code
_entity_poly.pdbx_strand_id
1 'polypeptide(L)'
;LWSPAVGFQQITDGLSNTVLFGEGYSTCDRISKIALYSWFYSAFGLDWYQQANTLSMQVNPHPRDCDNWRTQSMHPGGVNVALMDGSVRFVQGTISQRTWDFALLPRDDQVLGPDW
;
A
#
# COMPACT_ATOMS: atom_id res chain seq x y z
N LEU A 1 -2.06 -11.82 -19.95
CA LEU A 1 -2.39 -10.41 -19.61
C LEU A 1 -1.09 -9.62 -19.72
N TRP A 2 -1.10 -8.41 -20.25
CA TRP A 2 0.08 -7.54 -20.39
C TRP A 2 -0.34 -6.18 -19.87
N SER A 3 0.23 -5.76 -18.74
CA SER A 3 0.13 -4.36 -18.34
C SER A 3 1.24 -3.59 -19.04
N PRO A 4 0.93 -2.53 -19.79
CA PRO A 4 1.96 -1.68 -20.38
C PRO A 4 2.84 -1.12 -19.27
N ALA A 5 4.13 -0.97 -19.55
CA ALA A 5 5.03 -0.29 -18.63
C ALA A 5 4.49 1.11 -18.34
N VAL A 6 4.32 1.43 -17.07
CA VAL A 6 3.96 2.76 -16.60
C VAL A 6 5.24 3.58 -16.48
N GLY A 7 5.35 4.63 -17.29
CA GLY A 7 6.44 5.60 -17.17
C GLY A 7 6.25 6.49 -15.95
N PHE A 8 7.34 6.89 -15.29
CA PHE A 8 7.27 7.78 -14.13
C PHE A 8 6.61 9.12 -14.42
N GLN A 9 6.71 9.62 -15.65
CA GLN A 9 6.04 10.87 -16.07
C GLN A 9 4.52 10.79 -15.95
N GLN A 10 3.99 9.58 -15.93
CA GLN A 10 2.57 9.39 -15.82
C GLN A 10 2.09 9.38 -14.36
N ILE A 11 2.97 9.33 -13.35
CA ILE A 11 2.60 9.41 -11.93
C ILE A 11 2.49 10.90 -11.56
N THR A 12 1.30 11.48 -11.69
CA THR A 12 1.07 12.92 -11.59
C THR A 12 1.03 13.42 -10.15
N ASP A 13 0.73 12.55 -9.18
CA ASP A 13 0.62 12.89 -7.76
C ASP A 13 2.00 13.05 -7.06
N GLY A 14 3.07 12.73 -7.81
CA GLY A 14 4.45 12.89 -7.39
C GLY A 14 5.08 11.62 -6.82
N LEU A 15 6.31 11.34 -7.24
CA LEU A 15 7.02 10.11 -6.88
C LEU A 15 7.31 9.99 -5.37
N SER A 16 7.45 11.12 -4.66
CA SER A 16 7.69 11.16 -3.21
C SER A 16 6.42 11.05 -2.36
N ASN A 17 5.25 10.96 -3.00
CA ASN A 17 3.94 10.91 -2.34
C ASN A 17 3.19 9.62 -2.63
N THR A 18 3.54 8.92 -3.71
CA THR A 18 2.94 7.64 -4.08
C THR A 18 3.67 6.47 -3.42
N VAL A 19 2.93 5.58 -2.76
CA VAL A 19 3.45 4.33 -2.18
C VAL A 19 3.75 3.31 -3.29
N LEU A 20 4.96 2.76 -3.26
CA LEU A 20 5.42 1.69 -4.15
C LEU A 20 5.22 0.30 -3.51
N PHE A 21 5.67 0.11 -2.27
CA PHE A 21 5.42 -1.10 -1.48
C PHE A 21 5.34 -0.78 0.01
N GLY A 22 4.51 -1.52 0.74
CA GLY A 22 4.41 -1.46 2.20
C GLY A 22 4.85 -2.76 2.86
N GLU A 23 4.96 -2.73 4.19
CA GLU A 23 5.18 -3.96 4.96
C GLU A 23 4.00 -4.93 4.85
N GLY A 24 4.29 -6.21 5.08
CA GLY A 24 3.28 -7.26 5.13
C GLY A 24 3.79 -8.46 5.91
N TYR A 25 2.87 -9.19 6.53
CA TYR A 25 3.22 -10.43 7.22
C TYR A 25 3.58 -11.52 6.21
N SER A 26 4.49 -12.42 6.59
CA SER A 26 4.77 -13.63 5.82
C SER A 26 3.57 -14.58 5.79
N THR A 27 2.73 -14.56 6.82
CA THR A 27 1.48 -15.31 6.91
C THR A 27 0.38 -14.41 7.44
N CYS A 28 -0.73 -14.33 6.72
CA CYS A 28 -1.89 -13.54 7.06
C CYS A 28 -3.16 -14.27 6.62
N ASP A 29 -4.23 -14.21 7.41
CA ASP A 29 -5.48 -14.94 7.11
C ASP A 29 -5.22 -16.45 6.89
N ARG A 30 -4.34 -17.04 7.71
CA ARG A 30 -3.91 -18.45 7.63
C ARG A 30 -3.29 -18.86 6.29
N ILE A 31 -2.94 -17.89 5.45
CA ILE A 31 -2.35 -18.09 4.14
C ILE A 31 -0.95 -17.47 4.14
N SER A 32 0.03 -18.19 3.61
CA SER A 32 1.36 -17.63 3.38
C SER A 32 1.29 -16.59 2.26
N LYS A 33 1.64 -15.34 2.56
CA LYS A 33 1.81 -14.31 1.53
C LYS A 33 3.12 -14.62 0.81
N ILE A 34 3.04 -14.95 -0.48
CA ILE A 34 4.24 -15.03 -1.29
C ILE A 34 4.67 -13.57 -1.55
N ALA A 35 5.74 -13.12 -0.89
CA ALA A 35 6.32 -11.82 -1.18
C ALA A 35 6.72 -11.77 -2.67
N LEU A 36 6.35 -10.69 -3.37
CA LEU A 36 6.74 -10.46 -4.77
C LEU A 36 6.29 -11.57 -5.76
N TYR A 37 5.07 -12.09 -5.62
CA TYR A 37 4.53 -13.10 -6.58
C TYR A 37 3.73 -12.51 -7.74
N SER A 38 3.25 -11.26 -7.62
CA SER A 38 2.39 -10.64 -8.63
C SER A 38 3.19 -9.74 -9.58
N TRP A 39 2.95 -9.94 -10.87
CA TRP A 39 3.58 -9.27 -12.00
C TRP A 39 2.73 -8.08 -12.49
N PHE A 40 1.54 -7.90 -11.90
CA PHE A 40 0.54 -6.92 -12.34
C PHE A 40 0.27 -5.80 -11.34
N TYR A 41 0.51 -6.00 -10.03
CA TYR A 41 0.07 -5.07 -8.98
C TYR A 41 1.05 -5.01 -7.80
N SER A 42 1.26 -3.82 -7.26
CA SER A 42 1.80 -3.60 -5.91
C SER A 42 0.78 -4.12 -4.89
N ALA A 43 1.24 -4.89 -3.91
CA ALA A 43 0.45 -5.86 -3.13
C ALA A 43 -0.54 -5.28 -2.10
N PHE A 44 -0.84 -3.98 -2.19
CA PHE A 44 -1.53 -3.24 -1.14
C PHE A 44 -2.48 -2.25 -1.78
N GLY A 45 -3.79 -2.48 -1.67
CA GLY A 45 -4.79 -1.58 -2.23
C GLY A 45 -5.58 -2.13 -3.42
N LEU A 46 -5.37 -3.39 -3.83
CA LEU A 46 -6.08 -4.00 -4.94
C LEU A 46 -6.60 -5.40 -4.57
N ASP A 47 -7.86 -5.65 -4.88
CA ASP A 47 -8.49 -6.94 -4.69
C ASP A 47 -8.13 -7.97 -5.77
N TRP A 48 -8.64 -9.20 -5.63
CA TRP A 48 -8.46 -10.26 -6.63
C TRP A 48 -8.99 -9.89 -8.03
N TYR A 49 -9.94 -8.96 -8.09
CA TYR A 49 -10.53 -8.43 -9.33
C TYR A 49 -9.82 -7.17 -9.82
N GLN A 50 -8.67 -6.83 -9.24
CA GLN A 50 -7.87 -5.65 -9.63
C GLN A 50 -8.62 -4.34 -9.39
N GLN A 51 -9.60 -4.35 -8.48
CA GLN A 51 -10.33 -3.17 -8.04
C GLN A 51 -9.62 -2.55 -6.85
N ALA A 52 -9.64 -1.22 -6.79
CA ALA A 52 -9.13 -0.46 -5.67
C ALA A 52 -9.83 -0.91 -4.39
N ASN A 53 -9.11 -1.65 -3.54
CA ASN A 53 -9.50 -1.93 -2.18
C ASN A 53 -8.71 -0.99 -1.28
N THR A 54 -9.26 0.21 -1.09
CA THR A 54 -8.51 1.27 -0.45
C THR A 54 -8.43 1.16 1.07
N LEU A 55 -9.03 0.14 1.71
CA LEU A 55 -9.03 -0.04 3.17
C LEU A 55 -7.65 0.22 3.80
N SER A 56 -7.66 0.96 4.92
CA SER A 56 -6.45 1.50 5.56
C SER A 56 -5.47 0.40 5.95
N MET A 57 -4.25 0.73 6.33
CA MET A 57 -3.34 -0.28 6.88
C MET A 57 -3.88 -0.94 8.17
N GLN A 58 -3.34 -2.11 8.49
CA GLN A 58 -3.56 -2.78 9.77
C GLN A 58 -2.25 -2.73 10.58
N VAL A 59 -2.31 -2.11 11.75
CA VAL A 59 -1.17 -2.04 12.69
C VAL A 59 -1.29 -3.15 13.72
N ASN A 60 -0.28 -4.01 13.77
CA ASN A 60 -0.17 -5.16 14.65
C ASN A 60 -1.45 -6.05 14.72
N PRO A 61 -2.12 -6.37 13.59
CA PRO A 61 -3.21 -7.33 13.64
C PRO A 61 -2.68 -8.70 14.05
N HIS A 62 -3.51 -9.51 14.72
CA HIS A 62 -3.16 -10.89 14.97
C HIS A 62 -3.05 -11.66 13.63
N PRO A 63 -2.03 -12.52 13.40
CA PRO A 63 -1.81 -13.14 12.09
C PRO A 63 -2.96 -14.00 11.55
N ARG A 64 -3.89 -14.43 12.42
CA ARG A 64 -5.09 -15.18 12.01
C ARG A 64 -6.27 -14.28 11.61
N ASP A 65 -6.22 -13.00 11.95
CA ASP A 65 -7.34 -12.05 11.84
C ASP A 65 -6.99 -10.84 10.98
N CYS A 66 -5.78 -10.79 10.43
CA CYS A 66 -5.38 -9.80 9.44
C CYS A 66 -6.02 -10.09 8.07
N ASP A 67 -6.14 -9.05 7.27
CA ASP A 67 -6.71 -9.10 5.92
C ASP A 67 -5.56 -9.16 4.91
N ASN A 68 -5.40 -10.27 4.22
CA ASN A 68 -4.28 -10.47 3.32
C ASN A 68 -4.24 -9.49 2.12
N TRP A 69 -5.26 -8.67 1.89
CA TRP A 69 -5.31 -7.66 0.81
C TRP A 69 -4.92 -6.26 1.26
N ARG A 70 -4.74 -6.06 2.57
CA ARG A 70 -4.30 -4.80 3.17
C ARG A 70 -2.79 -4.81 3.44
N THR A 71 -2.25 -3.64 3.74
CA THR A 71 -0.91 -3.49 4.34
C THR A 71 -0.96 -3.90 5.81
N GLN A 72 0.04 -4.64 6.27
CA GLN A 72 0.19 -5.01 7.68
C GLN A 72 1.56 -4.62 8.19
N SER A 73 1.62 -4.10 9.41
CA SER A 73 2.88 -3.94 10.12
C SER A 73 2.89 -4.66 11.45
N MET A 74 4.04 -5.27 11.77
CA MET A 74 4.35 -5.75 13.13
C MET A 74 4.92 -4.61 14.00
N HIS A 75 5.26 -3.47 13.41
CA HIS A 75 5.76 -2.33 14.16
C HIS A 75 4.62 -1.66 14.93
N PRO A 76 4.82 -1.35 16.22
CA PRO A 76 3.86 -0.56 16.97
C PRO A 76 3.65 0.81 16.32
N GLY A 77 2.40 1.23 16.18
CA GLY A 77 2.03 2.59 15.84
C GLY A 77 2.00 2.94 14.34
N GLY A 78 2.41 2.06 13.43
CA GLY A 78 2.43 2.40 12.00
C GLY A 78 3.07 1.34 11.12
N VAL A 79 3.34 1.70 9.88
CA VAL A 79 3.93 0.84 8.84
C VAL A 79 5.06 1.57 8.11
N ASN A 80 6.15 0.87 7.80
CA ASN A 80 7.10 1.38 6.82
C ASN A 80 6.58 1.17 5.40
N VAL A 81 6.73 2.20 4.56
CA VAL A 81 6.42 2.16 3.14
C VAL A 81 7.61 2.69 2.36
N ALA A 82 7.87 2.09 1.20
CA ALA A 82 8.73 2.69 0.19
C ALA A 82 7.87 3.49 -0.80
N LEU A 83 8.40 4.62 -1.21
CA LEU A 83 7.78 5.54 -2.15
C LEU A 83 8.36 5.34 -3.56
N MET A 84 7.69 5.86 -4.58
CA MET A 84 8.11 5.72 -5.98
C MET A 84 9.45 6.41 -6.28
N ASP A 85 9.87 7.38 -5.46
CA ASP A 85 11.19 8.00 -5.54
C ASP A 85 12.31 7.17 -4.87
N GLY A 86 11.97 6.01 -4.30
CA GLY A 86 12.90 5.10 -3.62
C GLY A 86 13.17 5.45 -2.15
N SER A 87 12.59 6.53 -1.63
CA SER A 87 12.67 6.84 -0.21
C SER A 87 11.78 5.91 0.63
N VAL A 88 12.07 5.80 1.93
CA VAL A 88 11.27 5.05 2.89
C VAL A 88 10.67 6.02 3.89
N ARG A 89 9.38 5.84 4.21
CA ARG A 89 8.65 6.63 5.19
C ARG A 89 7.95 5.70 6.19
N PHE A 90 7.96 6.09 7.47
CA PHE A 90 7.10 5.48 8.47
C PHE A 90 5.76 6.23 8.51
N VAL A 91 4.66 5.53 8.21
CA VAL A 91 3.30 6.08 8.19
C VAL A 91 2.57 5.63 9.45
N GLN A 92 2.01 6.58 10.19
CA GLN A 92 1.30 6.28 11.44
C GLN A 92 -0.01 5.53 11.17
N GLY A 93 -0.34 4.56 12.02
CA GLY A 93 -1.59 3.79 11.92
C GLY A 93 -2.85 4.60 12.18
N THR A 94 -2.70 5.83 12.70
CA THR A 94 -3.76 6.80 12.89
C THR A 94 -4.05 7.63 11.64
N ILE A 95 -3.31 7.42 10.54
CA ILE A 95 -3.59 8.05 9.25
C ILE A 95 -5.05 7.79 8.85
N SER A 96 -5.70 8.83 8.36
CA SER A 96 -7.05 8.75 7.86
C SER A 96 -7.09 7.85 6.63
N GLN A 97 -8.20 7.12 6.53
CA GLN A 97 -8.49 6.28 5.37
C GLN A 97 -8.29 7.05 4.07
N ARG A 98 -8.81 8.28 4.00
CA ARG A 98 -8.72 9.13 2.80
C ARG A 98 -7.27 9.44 2.40
N THR A 99 -6.42 9.86 3.34
CA THR A 99 -5.02 10.18 3.02
C THR A 99 -4.26 8.94 2.56
N TRP A 100 -4.56 7.79 3.17
CA TRP A 100 -4.01 6.51 2.74
C TRP A 100 -4.45 6.13 1.32
N ASP A 101 -5.74 6.29 0.99
CA ASP A 101 -6.28 6.02 -0.34
C ASP A 101 -5.56 6.83 -1.41
N PHE A 102 -5.41 8.14 -1.17
CA PHE A 102 -4.72 9.04 -2.09
C PHE A 102 -3.24 8.68 -2.26
N ALA A 103 -2.58 8.18 -1.21
CA ALA A 103 -1.18 7.74 -1.30
C ALA A 103 -1.00 6.45 -2.12
N LEU A 104 -2.05 5.64 -2.28
CA LEU A 104 -2.03 4.40 -3.07
C LEU A 104 -2.41 4.61 -4.54
N LEU A 105 -3.04 5.74 -4.87
CA LEU A 105 -3.49 6.06 -6.22
C LEU A 105 -2.45 6.99 -6.87
N PRO A 106 -1.71 6.56 -7.92
CA PRO A 106 -0.60 7.33 -8.47
C PRO A 106 -1.00 8.51 -9.39
N ARG A 107 -2.30 8.70 -9.69
CA ARG A 107 -2.82 9.67 -10.68
C ARG A 107 -4.24 10.14 -10.39
N ASP A 108 -4.61 10.28 -9.13
CA ASP A 108 -5.94 10.78 -8.76
C ASP A 108 -5.99 12.31 -8.66
N ASP A 109 -4.85 12.99 -8.80
CA ASP A 109 -4.63 14.43 -8.68
C ASP A 109 -5.15 15.00 -7.34
N GLN A 110 -5.24 14.15 -6.31
CA GLN A 110 -5.68 14.55 -4.97
C GLN A 110 -4.50 14.94 -4.08
N VAL A 111 -4.74 15.92 -3.21
CA VAL A 111 -3.75 16.34 -2.22
C VAL A 111 -3.87 15.45 -0.99
N LEU A 112 -2.74 14.91 -0.54
CA LEU A 112 -2.65 14.14 0.69
C LEU A 112 -3.07 15.01 1.89
N GLY A 113 -3.78 14.40 2.84
CA GLY A 113 -4.24 15.09 4.04
C GLY A 113 -3.11 15.54 4.96
N PRO A 114 -3.44 16.34 5.99
CA PRO A 114 -2.46 16.89 6.93
C PRO A 114 -1.79 15.84 7.84
N ASP A 115 -2.22 14.59 7.74
CA ASP A 115 -1.78 13.41 8.48
C ASP A 115 -0.83 12.48 7.68
N TRP A 116 -0.33 12.95 6.53
CA TRP A 116 0.72 12.31 5.71
C TRP A 116 2.15 12.61 6.20
#